data_AF-A0A1Q7R897-F1
#
_entry.id   AF-A0A1Q7R897-F1
#
_cell.length_a   1.000
_cell.length_b   1.000
_cell.length_c   1.000
_cell.angle_alpha   90.00
_cell.angle_beta   90.00
_cell.angle_gamma   90.00
#
_symmetry.space_group_name_H-M   'P 1'
#
loop_
_entity.id
_entity.type
_entity.pdbx_description
1 polymer ?
#
loop_
_entity_poly.entity_id
_entity_poly.type
_entity_poly.pdbx_seq_one_letter_code
_entity_poly.pdbx_strand_id
1 'polypeptide(L)'
;MIWGAKSAGATNDFMQTQAQIRSALDNIADETRWGQSVTAAGPTSVTLLIPQSTPFSSLSSYSVTFAYDALNKTVTRQQNSGAAVPLAYLVAGRGGSTGLTFTYFDSGNISLGSSPTLAQLPTIARLRVTVATTSRAVTRNLAGDSALRAH
;
A
#
# COMPACT_ATOMS: atom_id res chain seq x y z
N MET A 1 -41.30 -0.24 -5.56
CA MET A 1 -40.20 0.50 -4.92
C MET A 1 -39.14 -0.49 -4.41
N ILE A 2 -37.90 -0.05 -4.18
CA ILE A 2 -36.75 -0.77 -3.57
C ILE A 2 -35.75 -1.47 -4.54
N TRP A 3 -35.52 -0.93 -5.75
CA TRP A 3 -34.28 -1.23 -6.49
C TRP A 3 -33.27 -0.07 -6.48
N GLY A 4 -33.75 1.18 -6.58
CA GLY A 4 -32.88 2.37 -6.50
C GLY A 4 -32.17 2.56 -5.16
N ALA A 5 -32.78 2.18 -4.04
CA ALA A 5 -32.17 2.32 -2.72
C ALA A 5 -31.03 1.29 -2.47
N LYS A 6 -31.20 0.05 -2.97
CA LYS A 6 -30.17 -1.01 -2.87
C LYS A 6 -29.01 -0.81 -3.86
N SER A 7 -29.23 -0.11 -4.97
CA SER A 7 -28.16 0.29 -5.89
C SER A 7 -27.42 1.52 -5.36
N ALA A 8 -28.12 2.54 -4.86
CA ALA A 8 -27.51 3.75 -4.32
C ALA A 8 -26.62 3.48 -3.11
N GLY A 9 -27.08 2.64 -2.16
CA GLY A 9 -26.26 2.23 -1.02
C GLY A 9 -24.96 1.53 -1.44
N ALA A 10 -25.05 0.59 -2.38
CA ALA A 10 -23.88 -0.14 -2.88
C ALA A 10 -22.92 0.75 -3.68
N THR A 11 -23.43 1.73 -4.41
CA THR A 11 -22.60 2.73 -5.09
C THR A 11 -21.90 3.63 -4.07
N ASN A 12 -22.60 4.07 -3.01
CA ASN A 12 -22.00 4.90 -1.96
C ASN A 12 -20.91 4.14 -1.19
N ASP A 13 -21.17 2.89 -0.79
CA ASP A 13 -20.19 2.03 -0.11
C ASP A 13 -18.94 1.86 -0.98
N PHE A 14 -19.14 1.64 -2.28
CA PHE A 14 -18.04 1.49 -3.23
C PHE A 14 -17.24 2.78 -3.44
N MET A 15 -17.90 3.94 -3.48
CA MET A 15 -17.21 5.23 -3.53
C MET A 15 -16.42 5.50 -2.25
N GLN A 16 -16.96 5.14 -1.10
CA GLN A 16 -16.27 5.25 0.18
C GLN A 16 -15.03 4.35 0.24
N THR A 17 -15.14 3.10 -0.23
CA THR A 17 -13.98 2.20 -0.35
C THR A 17 -12.90 2.78 -1.27
N GLN A 18 -13.27 3.37 -2.40
CA GLN A 18 -12.29 4.01 -3.28
C GLN A 18 -11.62 5.24 -2.63
N ALA A 19 -12.37 6.03 -1.86
CA ALA A 19 -11.80 7.17 -1.13
C ALA A 19 -10.80 6.70 -0.07
N GLN A 20 -11.12 5.64 0.68
CA GLN A 20 -10.20 5.01 1.63
C GLN A 20 -8.95 4.48 0.96
N ILE A 21 -9.08 3.83 -0.20
CA ILE A 21 -7.92 3.31 -0.96
C ILE A 21 -7.02 4.46 -1.43
N ARG A 22 -7.59 5.56 -1.93
CA ARG A 22 -6.78 6.74 -2.30
C ARG A 22 -6.03 7.30 -1.10
N SER A 23 -6.73 7.50 0.01
CA SER A 23 -6.11 7.96 1.27
C SER A 23 -5.00 7.01 1.74
N ALA A 24 -5.17 5.69 1.59
CA ALA A 24 -4.16 4.70 1.94
C ALA A 24 -2.94 4.79 1.01
N LEU A 25 -3.16 4.93 -0.30
CA LEU A 25 -2.08 5.14 -1.27
C LEU A 25 -1.32 6.43 -1.00
N ASP A 26 -2.00 7.50 -0.63
CA ASP A 26 -1.37 8.77 -0.27
C ASP A 26 -0.50 8.62 0.98
N ASN A 27 -0.99 7.96 2.03
CA ASN A 27 -0.19 7.67 3.23
C ASN A 27 1.06 6.83 2.90
N ILE A 28 0.89 5.78 2.08
CA ILE A 28 2.02 4.93 1.67
C ILE A 28 3.03 5.75 0.86
N ALA A 29 2.56 6.55 -0.10
CA ALA A 29 3.41 7.36 -0.96
C ALA A 29 4.16 8.43 -0.15
N ASP A 30 3.50 9.08 0.80
CA ASP A 30 4.11 10.11 1.63
C ASP A 30 5.21 9.52 2.51
N GLU A 31 4.97 8.42 3.21
CA GLU A 31 6.04 7.78 3.99
C GLU A 31 7.15 7.22 3.12
N THR A 32 6.80 6.68 1.95
CA THR A 32 7.81 6.22 0.99
C THR A 32 8.73 7.35 0.55
N ARG A 33 8.20 8.56 0.29
CA ARG A 33 9.00 9.73 -0.08
C ARG A 33 10.01 10.14 0.98
N TRP A 34 9.80 9.73 2.23
CA TRP A 34 10.77 9.94 3.31
C TRP A 34 11.61 8.71 3.60
N GLY A 35 11.27 7.56 3.04
CA GLY A 35 12.02 6.32 3.21
C GLY A 35 13.46 6.45 2.75
N GLN A 36 14.37 6.08 3.64
CA GLN A 36 15.81 6.05 3.36
C GLN A 36 16.20 4.74 2.66
N SER A 37 15.56 3.63 3.01
CA SER A 37 15.80 2.32 2.39
C SER A 37 14.63 1.37 2.60
N VAL A 38 14.58 0.33 1.78
CA VAL A 38 13.69 -0.82 1.96
C VAL A 38 14.45 -1.90 2.73
N THR A 39 13.90 -2.37 3.84
CA THR A 39 14.54 -3.41 4.69
C THR A 39 13.91 -4.78 4.52
N ALA A 40 12.68 -4.83 4.01
CA ALA A 40 12.01 -6.05 3.57
C ALA A 40 11.05 -5.72 2.42
N ALA A 41 10.98 -6.60 1.43
CA ALA A 41 10.12 -6.42 0.26
C ALA A 41 9.50 -7.76 -0.13
N GLY A 42 8.20 -7.74 -0.35
CA GLY A 42 7.44 -8.86 -0.87
C GLY A 42 6.29 -8.38 -1.74
N PRO A 43 5.53 -9.33 -2.32
CA PRO A 43 4.47 -8.99 -3.27
C PRO A 43 3.30 -8.27 -2.59
N THR A 44 3.09 -8.50 -1.30
CA THR A 44 1.94 -7.99 -0.54
C THR A 44 2.36 -7.33 0.77
N SER A 45 3.66 -7.10 0.96
CA SER A 45 4.20 -6.38 2.11
C SER A 45 5.49 -5.68 1.75
N VAL A 46 5.73 -4.53 2.36
CA VAL A 46 6.99 -3.79 2.27
C VAL A 46 7.31 -3.19 3.63
N THR A 47 8.57 -3.20 4.01
CA THR A 47 9.07 -2.51 5.21
C THR A 47 10.09 -1.47 4.79
N LEU A 48 9.84 -0.23 5.21
CA LEU A 48 10.68 0.94 4.95
C LEU A 48 11.35 1.38 6.24
N LEU A 49 12.59 1.86 6.13
CA LEU A 49 13.25 2.61 7.17
C LEU A 49 13.04 4.10 6.92
N ILE A 50 12.36 4.77 7.85
CA ILE A 50 12.15 6.22 7.83
C ILE A 50 13.19 6.86 8.77
N PRO A 51 13.99 7.84 8.30
CA PRO A 51 14.98 8.50 9.12
C PRO A 51 14.31 9.44 10.16
N GLN A 52 15.10 9.92 11.11
CA GLN A 52 14.67 11.00 12.01
C GLN A 52 14.48 12.32 11.25
N SER A 53 13.88 13.31 11.92
CA SER A 53 13.64 14.66 11.38
C SER A 53 12.75 14.65 10.13
N THR A 54 11.67 13.88 10.19
CA THR A 54 10.59 13.87 9.20
C THR A 54 9.32 14.47 9.81
N PRO A 55 8.32 14.86 9.00
CA PRO A 55 7.02 15.29 9.52
C PRO A 55 6.32 14.24 10.39
N PHE A 56 6.70 12.96 10.26
CA PHE A 56 6.14 11.83 10.99
C PHE A 56 6.89 11.51 12.29
N SER A 57 8.18 11.86 12.37
CA SER A 57 9.00 11.66 13.56
C SER A 57 10.15 12.65 13.59
N SER A 58 10.14 13.55 14.57
CA SER A 58 11.19 14.55 14.76
C SER A 58 12.41 14.01 15.53
N LEU A 59 12.22 12.99 16.36
CA LEU A 59 13.19 12.59 17.39
C LEU A 59 13.91 11.26 17.13
N SER A 60 13.37 10.38 16.28
CA SER A 60 13.95 9.05 16.07
C SER A 60 13.57 8.47 14.71
N SER A 61 14.47 7.66 14.12
CA SER A 61 14.12 6.81 13.00
C SER A 61 13.12 5.74 13.43
N TYR A 62 12.31 5.26 12.49
CA TYR A 62 11.38 4.16 12.72
C TYR A 62 11.27 3.27 11.48
N SER A 63 10.86 2.02 11.67
CA SER A 63 10.44 1.17 10.57
C SER A 63 8.93 1.25 10.40
N VAL A 64 8.47 1.25 9.15
CA VAL A 64 7.05 1.11 8.83
C VAL A 64 6.85 -0.04 7.89
N THR A 65 5.91 -0.92 8.22
CA THR A 65 5.49 -2.04 7.38
C THR A 65 4.10 -1.74 6.85
N PHE A 66 3.96 -1.75 5.53
CA PHE A 66 2.67 -1.82 4.88
C PHE A 66 2.44 -3.24 4.44
N ALA A 67 1.29 -3.83 4.79
CA ALA A 67 1.01 -5.22 4.50
C ALA A 67 -0.46 -5.46 4.13
N TYR A 68 -0.70 -6.57 3.45
CA TYR A 68 -2.05 -7.07 3.24
C TYR A 68 -2.44 -8.04 4.35
N ASP A 69 -3.54 -7.74 5.03
CA ASP A 69 -4.19 -8.67 5.93
C ASP A 69 -5.23 -9.48 5.14
N ALA A 70 -4.90 -10.74 4.87
CA ALA A 70 -5.76 -11.64 4.10
C ALA A 70 -7.01 -12.10 4.86
N LEU A 71 -7.01 -12.06 6.20
CA LEU A 71 -8.17 -12.42 7.03
C LEU A 71 -9.22 -11.31 6.94
N ASN A 72 -8.80 -10.07 7.19
CA ASN A 72 -9.69 -8.91 7.24
C ASN A 72 -9.88 -8.23 5.87
N LYS A 73 -9.11 -8.63 4.84
CA LYS A 73 -9.08 -8.01 3.50
C LYS A 73 -8.77 -6.52 3.59
N THR A 74 -7.73 -6.18 4.35
CA THR A 74 -7.31 -4.79 4.59
C THR A 74 -5.87 -4.56 4.16
N VAL A 75 -5.56 -3.30 3.83
CA VAL A 75 -4.16 -2.81 3.84
C VAL A 75 -3.90 -2.26 5.23
N THR A 76 -2.82 -2.71 5.87
CA THR A 76 -2.43 -2.28 7.20
C THR A 76 -1.13 -1.49 7.17
N ARG A 77 -0.97 -0.61 8.16
CA ARG A 77 0.25 0.09 8.50
C ARG A 77 0.68 -0.32 9.90
N GLN A 78 1.91 -0.79 10.05
CA GLN A 78 2.50 -1.11 11.34
C GLN A 78 3.79 -0.31 11.50
N GLN A 79 3.90 0.44 12.60
CA GLN A 79 5.11 1.17 12.93
C GLN A 79 5.91 0.39 13.97
N ASN A 80 7.19 0.14 13.70
CA ASN A 80 8.07 -0.70 14.51
C ASN A 80 7.38 -2.05 14.83
N SER A 81 7.38 -2.45 16.10
CA SER A 81 6.67 -3.62 16.62
C SER A 81 5.28 -3.30 17.18
N GLY A 82 4.71 -2.14 16.86
CA GLY A 82 3.38 -1.71 17.32
C GLY A 82 2.23 -2.51 16.70
N ALA A 83 0.99 -2.16 17.07
CA ALA A 83 -0.19 -2.76 16.47
C ALA A 83 -0.35 -2.35 14.99
N ALA A 84 -0.79 -3.28 14.15
CA ALA A 84 -1.12 -3.00 12.77
C ALA A 84 -2.46 -2.24 12.70
N VAL A 85 -2.46 -1.07 12.07
CA VAL A 85 -3.64 -0.21 11.91
C VAL A 85 -4.16 -0.35 10.48
N PRO A 86 -5.44 -0.69 10.26
CA PRO A 86 -6.03 -0.73 8.93
C PRO A 86 -6.10 0.68 8.30
N LEU A 87 -5.62 0.80 7.06
CA LEU A 87 -5.72 2.01 6.24
C LEU A 87 -6.87 1.95 5.22
N ALA A 88 -7.12 0.77 4.66
CA ALA A 88 -8.18 0.54 3.69
C ALA A 88 -8.84 -0.82 3.91
N TYR A 89 -10.14 -0.89 3.65
CA TYR A 89 -10.97 -2.09 3.80
C TYR A 89 -11.47 -2.59 2.44
N LEU A 90 -11.99 -3.83 2.42
CA LEU A 90 -12.55 -4.46 1.21
C LEU A 90 -11.55 -4.51 0.06
N VAL A 91 -10.29 -4.75 0.40
CA VAL A 91 -9.17 -4.85 -0.52
C VAL A 91 -9.14 -6.29 -1.02
N ALA A 92 -9.70 -6.50 -2.21
CA ALA A 92 -9.82 -7.82 -2.81
C ALA A 92 -9.80 -7.71 -4.34
N GLY A 93 -8.95 -8.53 -4.95
CA GLY A 93 -8.89 -8.71 -6.40
C GLY A 93 -10.06 -9.54 -6.91
N ARG A 94 -10.11 -9.69 -8.23
CA ARG A 94 -11.16 -10.48 -8.91
C ARG A 94 -11.15 -11.92 -8.38
N GLY A 95 -12.33 -12.45 -8.10
CA GLY A 95 -12.48 -13.83 -7.60
C GLY A 95 -11.98 -14.03 -6.16
N GLY A 96 -11.79 -12.95 -5.39
CA GLY A 96 -11.29 -13.04 -4.01
C GLY A 96 -9.77 -13.15 -3.88
N SER A 97 -9.04 -12.94 -4.98
CA SER A 97 -7.58 -12.86 -4.99
C SER A 97 -7.07 -11.68 -4.16
N THR A 98 -5.77 -11.69 -3.84
CA THR A 98 -5.14 -10.62 -3.05
C THR A 98 -5.33 -9.27 -3.73
N GLY A 99 -5.88 -8.30 -2.99
CA GLY A 99 -6.14 -6.97 -3.51
C GLY A 99 -4.96 -6.00 -3.36
N LEU A 100 -3.78 -6.43 -2.92
CA LEU A 100 -2.61 -5.55 -2.76
C LEU A 100 -1.43 -6.13 -3.53
N THR A 101 -0.72 -5.29 -4.26
CA THR A 101 0.51 -5.69 -4.95
C THR A 101 1.54 -4.58 -4.88
N PHE A 102 2.78 -4.94 -4.51
CA PHE A 102 3.94 -4.07 -4.61
C PHE A 102 4.81 -4.47 -5.80
N THR A 103 5.35 -3.49 -6.49
CA THR A 103 6.36 -3.66 -7.55
C THR A 103 7.49 -2.67 -7.30
N TYR A 104 8.72 -3.15 -7.42
CA TYR A 104 9.92 -2.40 -7.03
C TYR A 104 10.76 -2.07 -8.26
N PHE A 105 11.43 -0.93 -8.22
CA PHE A 105 12.28 -0.43 -9.30
C PHE A 105 13.57 0.11 -8.73
N ASP A 106 14.66 -0.04 -9.48
CA ASP A 106 15.93 0.61 -9.18
C ASP A 106 15.95 2.09 -9.63
N SER A 107 17.08 2.78 -9.41
CA SER A 107 17.26 4.19 -9.78
C SER A 107 17.24 4.44 -11.30
N GLY A 108 17.46 3.40 -12.11
CA GLY A 108 17.31 3.42 -13.56
C GLY A 108 15.87 3.19 -14.04
N ASN A 109 14.90 3.07 -13.12
CA ASN A 109 13.53 2.61 -13.39
C ASN A 109 13.46 1.19 -13.97
N ILE A 110 14.47 0.35 -13.75
CA ILE A 110 14.44 -1.06 -14.12
C ILE A 110 13.60 -1.81 -13.08
N SER A 111 12.65 -2.62 -13.56
CA SER A 111 11.79 -3.42 -12.69
C SER A 111 12.59 -4.52 -12.00
N LEU A 112 12.50 -4.56 -10.67
CA LEU A 112 12.99 -5.64 -9.82
C LEU A 112 11.88 -6.67 -9.51
N GLY A 113 10.69 -6.50 -10.09
CA GLY A 113 9.52 -7.34 -9.86
C GLY A 113 8.83 -7.07 -8.53
N SER A 114 8.07 -8.06 -8.04
CA SER A 114 7.31 -7.98 -6.78
C SER A 114 7.99 -8.70 -5.61
N SER A 115 9.09 -9.39 -5.86
CA SER A 115 9.83 -10.18 -4.85
C SER A 115 11.34 -10.03 -5.07
N PRO A 116 11.89 -8.82 -4.88
CA PRO A 116 13.33 -8.59 -5.04
C PRO A 116 14.11 -9.39 -4.00
N THR A 117 15.31 -9.83 -4.36
CA THR A 117 16.20 -10.56 -3.47
C THR A 117 16.78 -9.65 -2.38
N LEU A 118 17.30 -10.24 -1.29
CA LEU A 118 17.96 -9.48 -0.22
C LEU A 118 19.10 -8.58 -0.72
N ALA A 119 19.84 -9.03 -1.75
CA ALA A 119 20.92 -8.26 -2.36
C ALA A 119 20.41 -7.06 -3.18
N GLN A 120 19.16 -7.09 -3.63
CA GLN A 120 18.53 -6.02 -4.41
C GLN A 120 17.80 -4.98 -3.53
N LEU A 121 17.56 -5.26 -2.24
CA LEU A 121 16.87 -4.31 -1.37
C LEU A 121 17.55 -2.93 -1.31
N PRO A 122 18.89 -2.81 -1.20
CA PRO A 122 19.56 -1.51 -1.17
C PRO A 122 19.51 -0.76 -2.51
N THR A 123 19.15 -1.43 -3.61
CA THR A 123 19.06 -0.81 -4.94
C THR A 123 17.66 -0.31 -5.27
N ILE A 124 16.66 -0.63 -4.45
CA ILE A 124 15.28 -0.16 -4.66
C ILE A 124 15.26 1.35 -4.45
N ALA A 125 14.89 2.09 -5.50
CA ALA A 125 14.75 3.54 -5.47
C ALA A 125 13.28 3.97 -5.54
N ARG A 126 12.39 3.10 -6.02
CA ARG A 126 10.99 3.43 -6.26
C ARG A 126 10.11 2.21 -6.06
N LEU A 127 8.90 2.46 -5.58
CA LEU A 127 7.88 1.43 -5.45
C LEU A 127 6.57 1.90 -6.11
N ARG A 128 5.87 0.92 -6.66
CA ARG A 128 4.51 1.03 -7.14
C ARG A 128 3.63 0.13 -6.30
N VAL A 129 2.59 0.70 -5.74
CA VAL A 129 1.56 -0.02 -4.99
C VAL A 129 0.32 -0.07 -5.85
N THR A 130 -0.25 -1.25 -6.03
CA THR A 130 -1.55 -1.41 -6.69
C THR A 130 -2.52 -2.01 -5.67
N VAL A 131 -3.65 -1.35 -5.49
CA VAL A 131 -4.74 -1.79 -4.63
C VAL A 131 -5.96 -2.06 -5.50
N ALA A 132 -6.48 -3.28 -5.42
CA ALA A 132 -7.70 -3.71 -6.06
C ALA A 132 -8.83 -3.85 -5.04
N THR A 133 -10.01 -3.38 -5.42
CA THR A 133 -11.26 -3.65 -4.70
C THR A 133 -12.29 -4.19 -5.68
N THR A 134 -13.02 -5.21 -5.25
CA THR A 134 -14.05 -5.86 -6.05
C THR A 134 -15.39 -5.75 -5.35
N SER A 135 -16.38 -5.15 -6.00
CA SER A 135 -17.75 -5.07 -5.52
C SER A 135 -18.71 -5.59 -6.59
N ARG A 136 -19.54 -6.58 -6.25
CA ARG A 136 -20.63 -7.12 -7.09
C ARG A 136 -20.24 -7.33 -8.57
N ALA A 137 -19.06 -7.93 -8.80
CA ALA A 137 -18.44 -8.24 -10.10
C ALA A 137 -17.66 -7.10 -10.81
N VAL A 138 -17.61 -5.89 -10.27
CA VAL A 138 -16.74 -4.82 -10.76
C VAL A 138 -15.47 -4.77 -9.92
N THR A 139 -14.31 -4.93 -10.56
CA THR A 139 -13.00 -4.73 -9.94
C THR A 139 -12.45 -3.37 -10.37
N ARG A 140 -11.93 -2.61 -9.41
CA ARG A 140 -11.19 -1.36 -9.65
C ARG A 140 -9.81 -1.49 -9.08
N ASN A 141 -8.83 -1.07 -9.88
CA ASN A 141 -7.44 -1.03 -9.48
C ASN A 141 -7.03 0.43 -9.39
N LEU A 142 -6.46 0.81 -8.25
CA LEU A 142 -5.84 2.10 -8.03
C LEU A 142 -4.36 1.85 -7.79
N ALA A 143 -3.51 2.65 -8.43
CA ALA A 143 -2.07 2.56 -8.26
C ALA A 143 -1.52 3.86 -7.69
N GLY A 144 -0.63 3.73 -6.73
CA GLY A 144 0.21 4.80 -6.21
C GLY A 144 1.66 4.49 -6.52
N ASP A 145 2.46 5.53 -6.75
CA ASP A 145 3.84 5.38 -7.18
C ASP A 145 4.68 6.48 -6.53
N SER A 146 5.81 6.08 -5.94
CA SER A 146 6.64 6.94 -5.12
C SER A 146 8.10 6.50 -5.15
N ALA A 147 8.99 7.48 -5.33
CA ALA A 147 10.43 7.32 -5.13
C ALA A 147 10.79 7.50 -3.65
N LEU A 148 11.84 6.80 -3.22
CA LEU A 148 12.47 6.95 -1.91
C LEU A 148 13.27 8.24 -1.85
N ARG A 149 13.47 8.80 -0.66
CA ARG A 149 14.22 10.05 -0.48
C ARG A 149 15.69 9.93 -0.86
N ALA A 150 16.27 8.77 -0.62
CA ALA A 150 17.71 8.55 -0.70
C ALA A 150 18.25 8.46 -2.14
N HIS A 151 17.38 8.51 -3.15
CA HIS A 151 17.71 8.25 -4.56
C HIS A 151 17.24 9.35 -5.51
#